data_AF-A0A8J3KUL4-F1
#
_entry.id   AF-A0A8J3KUL4-F1
#
_cell.length_a   1.000
_cell.length_b   1.000
_cell.length_c   1.000
_cell.angle_alpha   90.00
_cell.angle_beta   90.00
_cell.angle_gamma   90.00
#
_symmetry.space_group_name_H-M   'P 1'
#
loop_
_entity.id
_entity.type
_entity.pdbx_description
1 polymer ?
#
loop_
_entity_poly.entity_id
_entity_poly.type
_entity_poly.pdbx_seq_one_letter_code
_entity_poly.pdbx_strand_id
1 'polypeptide(L)'
;MTATRRPADRATPWIRRLLVAAGTLAAAYGIVGVLTDPSVSLPNYARYAVTVLFGHDLLVLPLAIIVGAVLTRWLPGWARPVVQGALFVTVVLTVVALPLVLGYGRRPDDPSALPRDYTRGFLLCLAAIWLVTAGLLAARALRRAPSTPGPDTQERS
;
A
#
# COMPACT_ATOMS: atom_id res chain seq x y z
N MET A 1 6.86 -3.22 -39.33
CA MET A 1 7.25 -2.60 -38.05
C MET A 1 6.43 -3.21 -36.93
N THR A 2 6.97 -4.24 -36.29
CA THR A 2 6.29 -5.02 -35.25
C THR A 2 6.78 -4.51 -33.90
N ALA A 3 5.96 -3.73 -33.20
CA ALA A 3 6.27 -3.28 -31.84
C ALA A 3 6.36 -4.52 -30.92
N THR A 4 7.56 -4.86 -30.48
CA THR A 4 7.81 -5.93 -29.50
C THR A 4 7.22 -5.51 -28.17
N ARG A 5 6.00 -5.97 -27.85
CA ARG A 5 5.38 -5.78 -26.52
C ARG A 5 6.35 -6.30 -25.46
N ARG A 6 6.61 -5.50 -24.42
CA ARG A 6 7.49 -5.92 -23.32
C ARG A 6 6.85 -7.12 -22.60
N PRO A 7 7.63 -8.07 -22.06
CA PRO A 7 7.10 -9.23 -21.34
C PRO A 7 6.11 -8.86 -20.22
N ALA A 8 6.33 -7.72 -19.56
CA ALA A 8 5.46 -7.18 -18.51
C ALA A 8 4.02 -6.88 -18.98
N ASP A 9 3.85 -6.54 -20.26
CA ASP A 9 2.54 -6.19 -20.84
C ASP A 9 1.61 -7.41 -20.92
N ARG A 10 2.18 -8.63 -20.96
CA ARG A 10 1.44 -9.89 -20.95
C ARG A 10 1.13 -10.41 -19.55
N ALA A 11 1.99 -10.15 -18.56
CA ALA A 11 1.77 -10.58 -17.18
C ALA A 11 0.69 -9.76 -16.46
N THR A 12 0.60 -8.47 -16.75
CA THR A 12 -0.35 -7.53 -16.13
C THR A 12 -1.83 -7.97 -16.19
N PRO A 13 -2.39 -8.38 -17.36
CA PRO A 13 -3.78 -8.83 -17.42
C PRO A 13 -4.02 -10.13 -16.66
N TRP A 14 -3.04 -11.04 -16.60
CA TRP A 14 -3.15 -12.28 -15.84
C TRP A 14 -3.14 -12.04 -14.35
N ILE A 15 -2.23 -11.18 -13.86
CA ILE A 15 -2.22 -10.75 -12.46
C ILE A 15 -3.56 -10.12 -12.10
N ARG A 16 -4.10 -9.24 -12.95
CA ARG A 16 -5.41 -8.63 -12.72
C ARG A 16 -6.53 -9.67 -12.64
N ARG A 17 -6.54 -10.65 -13.55
CA ARG A 17 -7.53 -11.74 -13.54
C ARG A 17 -7.42 -12.59 -12.28
N LEU A 18 -6.20 -12.92 -11.85
CA LEU A 18 -5.98 -13.69 -10.63
C LEU A 18 -6.45 -12.91 -9.39
N LEU A 19 -6.15 -11.62 -9.30
CA LEU A 19 -6.60 -10.76 -8.21
C LEU A 19 -8.14 -10.65 -8.19
N VAL A 20 -8.77 -10.47 -9.35
CA VAL A 20 -10.24 -10.46 -9.47
C VAL A 20 -10.80 -11.81 -9.04
N ALA A 21 -10.27 -12.92 -9.55
CA ALA A 21 -10.74 -14.26 -9.18
C ALA A 21 -10.61 -14.53 -7.68
N ALA A 22 -9.45 -14.21 -7.09
CA ALA A 22 -9.23 -14.36 -5.66
C ALA A 22 -10.19 -13.50 -4.83
N GLY A 23 -10.39 -12.24 -5.21
CA GLY A 23 -11.35 -11.33 -4.56
C GLY A 23 -12.79 -11.85 -4.66
N THR A 24 -13.21 -12.31 -5.83
CA THR A 24 -14.55 -12.87 -6.05
C THR A 24 -14.76 -14.14 -5.23
N LEU A 25 -13.77 -15.04 -5.17
CA LEU A 25 -13.86 -16.25 -4.37
C LEU A 25 -13.95 -15.93 -2.87
N ALA A 26 -13.16 -14.98 -2.38
CA ALA A 26 -13.23 -14.52 -0.99
C ALA A 26 -14.60 -13.91 -0.66
N ALA A 27 -15.14 -13.07 -1.56
CA ALA A 27 -16.48 -12.48 -1.39
C ALA A 27 -17.58 -13.56 -1.39
N ALA A 28 -17.52 -14.51 -2.32
CA ALA A 28 -18.46 -15.63 -2.37
C ALA A 28 -18.41 -16.47 -1.09
N TYR A 29 -17.22 -16.78 -0.58
CA TYR A 29 -17.03 -17.50 0.67
C TYR A 29 -17.67 -16.75 1.85
N GLY A 30 -17.46 -15.43 1.96
CA GLY A 30 -18.09 -14.60 2.99
C GLY A 30 -19.62 -14.57 2.89
N ILE A 31 -20.16 -14.47 1.68
CA ILE A 31 -21.62 -14.51 1.43
C ILE A 31 -22.19 -15.86 1.86
N VAL A 32 -21.56 -16.96 1.45
CA VAL A 32 -21.97 -18.31 1.86
C VAL A 32 -21.97 -18.42 3.39
N GLY A 33 -20.90 -17.99 4.05
CA GLY A 33 -20.80 -18.03 5.51
C GLY A 33 -21.97 -17.32 6.20
N VAL A 34 -22.32 -16.11 5.76
CA VAL A 34 -23.45 -15.33 6.30
C VAL A 34 -24.79 -16.01 6.07
N LEU A 35 -24.99 -16.64 4.91
CA LEU A 35 -26.25 -17.31 4.56
C LEU A 35 -26.41 -18.68 5.23
N THR A 36 -25.31 -19.35 5.55
CA THR A 36 -25.33 -20.70 6.15
C THR A 36 -25.29 -20.69 7.67
N ASP A 37 -24.92 -19.58 8.29
CA ASP A 37 -24.83 -19.47 9.74
C ASP A 37 -26.16 -19.00 10.36
N PRO A 38 -26.89 -19.88 11.07
CA PRO A 38 -28.19 -19.54 11.66
C PRO A 38 -28.08 -18.53 12.82
N SER A 39 -26.86 -18.28 13.35
CA SER A 39 -26.63 -17.28 14.39
C SER A 39 -26.54 -15.85 13.84
N VAL A 40 -26.40 -15.69 12.51
CA VAL A 40 -26.26 -14.39 11.86
C VAL A 40 -27.62 -13.80 11.51
N SER A 41 -27.94 -12.66 12.12
CA SER A 41 -29.09 -11.85 11.70
C SER A 41 -28.74 -11.07 10.43
N LEU A 42 -29.29 -11.47 9.28
CA LEU A 42 -29.07 -10.81 7.98
C LEU A 42 -29.30 -9.29 8.01
N PRO A 43 -30.39 -8.76 8.61
CA PRO A 43 -30.61 -7.31 8.68
C PRO A 43 -29.52 -6.57 9.48
N ASN A 44 -29.08 -7.15 10.60
CA ASN A 44 -28.03 -6.56 11.43
C ASN A 44 -26.67 -6.62 10.72
N TYR A 45 -26.37 -7.74 10.06
CA TYR A 45 -25.16 -7.91 9.27
C TYR A 45 -25.12 -6.94 8.08
N ALA A 46 -26.24 -6.79 7.35
CA ALA A 46 -26.34 -5.85 6.25
C ALA A 46 -26.13 -4.40 6.73
N ARG A 47 -26.75 -4.01 7.85
CA ARG A 47 -26.53 -2.70 8.46
C ARG A 47 -25.06 -2.50 8.85
N TYR A 48 -24.46 -3.49 9.50
CA TYR A 48 -23.04 -3.47 9.85
C TYR A 48 -22.16 -3.32 8.59
N ALA A 49 -22.37 -4.15 7.59
CA ALA A 49 -21.60 -4.15 6.35
C ALA A 49 -21.71 -2.81 5.62
N VAL A 50 -22.91 -2.25 5.49
CA VAL A 50 -23.12 -0.92 4.89
C VAL A 50 -22.44 0.15 5.74
N THR A 51 -22.60 0.12 7.06
CA THR A 51 -22.01 1.14 7.94
C THR A 51 -20.49 1.12 7.87
N VAL A 52 -19.88 -0.07 7.90
CA VAL A 52 -18.43 -0.23 7.79
C VAL A 52 -17.94 0.13 6.40
N LEU A 53 -18.59 -0.35 5.34
CA LEU A 53 -18.18 -0.08 3.96
C LEU A 53 -18.26 1.41 3.64
N PHE A 54 -19.42 2.03 3.85
CA PHE A 54 -19.58 3.46 3.58
C PHE A 54 -18.78 4.31 4.55
N GLY A 55 -18.77 3.98 5.85
CA GLY A 55 -17.98 4.72 6.83
C GLY A 55 -16.50 4.68 6.51
N HIS A 56 -15.98 3.51 6.11
CA HIS A 56 -14.59 3.36 5.71
C HIS A 56 -14.31 4.05 4.37
N ASP A 57 -15.10 3.83 3.33
CA ASP A 57 -14.79 4.35 2.00
C ASP A 57 -15.02 5.87 1.90
N LEU A 58 -16.03 6.42 2.56
CA LEU A 58 -16.24 7.88 2.59
C LEU A 58 -15.23 8.62 3.47
N LEU A 59 -14.52 7.95 4.39
CA LEU A 59 -13.49 8.59 5.21
C LEU A 59 -12.09 8.31 4.68
N VAL A 60 -11.76 7.04 4.50
CA VAL A 60 -10.41 6.57 4.18
C VAL A 60 -10.02 6.97 2.76
N LEU A 61 -10.91 6.84 1.78
CA LEU A 61 -10.59 7.20 0.40
C LEU A 61 -10.28 8.70 0.24
N PRO A 62 -11.15 9.65 0.67
CA PRO A 62 -10.83 11.07 0.54
C PRO A 62 -9.65 11.47 1.41
N LEU A 63 -9.51 10.93 2.62
CA LEU A 63 -8.36 11.21 3.46
C LEU A 63 -7.06 10.75 2.78
N ALA A 64 -7.04 9.55 2.21
CA ALA A 64 -5.89 9.02 1.49
C ALA A 64 -5.55 9.89 0.26
N ILE A 65 -6.56 10.33 -0.49
CA ILE A 65 -6.38 11.24 -1.64
C ILE A 65 -5.79 12.57 -1.18
N ILE A 66 -6.36 13.19 -0.14
CA ILE A 66 -5.91 14.50 0.38
C ILE A 66 -4.49 14.38 0.91
N VAL A 67 -4.21 13.40 1.78
CA VAL A 67 -2.89 13.18 2.36
C VAL A 67 -1.86 12.88 1.26
N GLY A 68 -2.20 11.99 0.33
CA GLY A 68 -1.35 11.68 -0.83
C GLY A 68 -1.07 12.91 -1.68
N ALA A 69 -2.08 13.73 -1.97
CA ALA A 69 -1.95 14.96 -2.75
C ALA A 69 -1.08 15.99 -2.01
N VAL A 70 -1.34 16.23 -0.73
CA VAL A 70 -0.62 17.23 0.09
C VAL A 70 0.84 16.83 0.30
N LEU A 71 1.11 15.56 0.58
CA LEU A 71 2.48 15.07 0.81
C LEU A 71 3.30 15.00 -0.48
N THR A 72 2.65 14.82 -1.64
CA THR A 72 3.35 14.68 -2.93
C THR A 72 3.23 15.91 -3.84
N ARG A 73 2.65 17.02 -3.37
CA ARG A 73 2.51 18.25 -4.17
C ARG A 73 3.84 18.87 -4.58
N TRP A 74 4.88 18.67 -3.77
CA TRP A 74 6.23 19.19 -4.02
C TRP A 74 7.15 18.17 -4.69
N LEU A 75 6.68 16.94 -4.92
CA LEU A 75 7.50 15.89 -5.50
C LEU A 75 7.43 15.91 -7.03
N PRO A 76 8.56 15.67 -7.71
CA PRO A 76 8.54 15.54 -9.16
C PRO A 76 7.73 14.31 -9.57
N GLY A 77 7.04 14.38 -10.71
CA GLY A 77 6.07 13.37 -11.19
C GLY A 77 6.57 11.93 -11.14
N TRP A 78 7.86 11.73 -11.31
CA TRP A 78 8.49 10.42 -11.29
C TRP A 78 8.68 9.80 -9.90
N ALA A 79 8.75 10.62 -8.85
CA ALA A 79 8.93 10.20 -7.45
C ALA A 79 7.60 9.89 -6.78
N ARG A 80 6.52 10.54 -7.23
CA ARG A 80 5.16 10.41 -6.69
C ARG A 80 4.70 8.96 -6.47
N PRO A 81 4.75 8.04 -7.46
CA PRO A 81 4.22 6.69 -7.26
C PRO A 81 5.02 5.86 -6.23
N VAL A 82 6.32 6.12 -6.08
CA VAL A 82 7.17 5.42 -5.10
C VAL A 82 6.84 5.89 -3.69
N VAL A 83 6.72 7.20 -3.52
CA VAL A 83 6.40 7.79 -2.22
C VAL A 83 4.96 7.49 -1.80
N GLN A 84 4.02 7.46 -2.74
CA GLN A 84 2.65 6.99 -2.46
C GLN A 84 2.63 5.54 -1.97
N GLY A 85 3.40 4.64 -2.62
CA GLY A 85 3.55 3.27 -2.17
C GLY A 85 4.13 3.16 -0.75
N ALA A 86 5.19 3.92 -0.46
CA ALA A 86 5.82 3.95 0.87
C ALA A 86 4.87 4.48 1.95
N LEU A 87 4.12 5.53 1.65
CA LEU A 87 3.10 6.09 2.53
C LEU A 87 1.99 5.06 2.81
N PHE A 88 1.51 4.36 1.78
CA PHE A 88 0.50 3.32 1.95
C PHE A 88 0.98 2.20 2.87
N VAL A 89 2.19 1.67 2.63
CA VAL A 89 2.78 0.63 3.48
C VAL A 89 2.97 1.13 4.92
N THR A 90 3.38 2.39 5.10
CA THR A 90 3.52 3.03 6.42
C THR A 90 2.19 3.11 7.16
N VAL A 91 1.10 3.50 6.48
CA VAL A 91 -0.23 3.56 7.08
C VAL A 91 -0.71 2.17 7.48
N VAL A 92 -0.60 1.18 6.61
CA VAL A 92 -0.99 -0.21 6.90
C VAL A 92 -0.20 -0.75 8.09
N LEU A 93 1.12 -0.56 8.10
CA LEU A 93 1.98 -0.96 9.22
C LEU A 93 1.56 -0.27 10.52
N THR A 94 1.25 1.03 10.46
CA THR A 94 0.81 1.80 11.63
C THR A 94 -0.50 1.25 12.18
N VAL A 95 -1.52 1.05 11.34
CA VAL A 95 -2.82 0.50 11.78
C VAL A 95 -2.66 -0.85 12.47
N VAL A 96 -1.80 -1.73 11.95
CA VAL A 96 -1.54 -3.06 12.53
C VAL A 96 -0.71 -2.96 13.82
N ALA A 97 0.35 -2.13 13.83
CA ALA A 97 1.30 -2.03 14.94
C ALA A 97 0.79 -1.17 16.10
N LEU A 98 -0.09 -0.21 15.84
CA LEU A 98 -0.59 0.76 16.84
C LEU A 98 -1.18 0.09 18.09
N PRO A 99 -2.08 -0.91 18.01
CA PRO A 99 -2.60 -1.57 19.22
C PRO A 99 -1.50 -2.24 20.05
N LEU A 100 -0.50 -2.84 19.39
CA LEU A 100 0.63 -3.52 20.03
C LEU A 100 1.56 -2.51 20.73
N VAL A 101 1.84 -1.38 20.08
CA VAL A 101 2.66 -0.29 20.64
C VAL A 101 1.94 0.35 21.84
N LEU A 102 0.64 0.63 21.70
CA LEU A 102 -0.21 1.16 22.77
C LEU A 102 -0.41 0.16 23.94
N GLY A 103 -0.01 -1.10 23.77
CA GLY A 103 -0.07 -2.09 24.84
C GLY A 103 -1.43 -2.73 25.04
N TYR A 104 -2.34 -2.59 24.08
CA TYR A 104 -3.59 -3.35 24.10
C TYR A 104 -3.25 -4.85 24.13
N GLY A 105 -3.63 -5.54 25.21
CA GLY A 105 -3.30 -6.95 25.47
C GLY A 105 -2.19 -7.19 26.51
N ARG A 106 -1.54 -6.14 27.05
CA ARG A 106 -0.65 -6.29 28.21
C ARG A 106 -1.47 -6.64 29.45
N ARG A 107 -1.21 -7.82 30.05
CA ARG A 107 -1.73 -8.20 31.35
C ARG A 107 -0.67 -7.86 32.42
N PRO A 108 -1.02 -7.15 33.50
CA PRO A 108 -0.09 -6.83 34.60
C PRO A 108 0.56 -8.09 35.22
N ASP A 109 -0.15 -9.21 35.18
CA ASP A 109 0.21 -10.45 35.87
C ASP A 109 1.08 -11.40 35.04
N ASP A 110 1.39 -11.05 33.78
CA ASP A 110 2.13 -11.93 32.86
C ASP A 110 3.33 -11.21 32.21
N PRO A 111 4.49 -11.13 32.91
CA PRO A 111 5.69 -10.44 32.43
C PRO A 111 6.27 -11.06 31.16
N SER A 112 5.85 -12.28 30.78
CA SER A 112 6.24 -12.97 29.55
C SER A 112 5.45 -12.54 28.32
N ALA A 113 4.32 -11.83 28.50
CA ALA A 113 3.37 -11.56 27.42
C ALA A 113 3.92 -10.59 26.37
N LEU A 114 4.86 -9.71 26.70
CA LEU A 114 5.49 -8.78 25.74
C LEU A 114 6.97 -8.47 26.12
N PRO A 115 7.93 -9.40 25.92
CA PRO A 115 9.36 -9.14 26.21
C PRO A 115 10.01 -8.23 25.17
N ARG A 116 9.32 -7.99 24.04
CA ARG A 116 9.85 -7.26 22.89
C ARG A 116 9.34 -5.83 22.91
N ASP A 117 10.26 -4.88 22.79
CA ASP A 117 9.92 -3.47 22.65
C ASP A 117 9.29 -3.24 21.26
N TYR A 118 7.96 -3.36 21.16
CA TYR A 118 7.20 -3.18 19.92
C TYR A 118 7.39 -1.79 19.32
N THR A 119 7.70 -0.80 20.16
CA THR A 119 8.06 0.55 19.71
C THR A 119 9.35 0.49 18.89
N ARG A 120 10.40 -0.18 19.39
CA ARG A 120 11.65 -0.37 18.63
C ARG A 120 11.42 -1.16 17.34
N GLY A 121 10.64 -2.24 17.40
CA GLY A 121 10.30 -3.03 16.21
C GLY A 121 9.59 -2.19 15.14
N PHE A 122 8.59 -1.41 15.55
CA PHE A 122 7.84 -0.51 14.67
C PHE A 122 8.75 0.55 14.04
N LEU A 123 9.61 1.20 14.84
CA LEU A 123 10.56 2.19 14.34
C LEU A 123 11.57 1.59 13.34
N LEU A 124 12.06 0.38 13.59
CA LEU A 124 12.95 -0.32 12.66
C LEU A 124 12.24 -0.64 11.34
N CYS A 125 10.99 -1.10 11.38
CA CYS A 125 10.19 -1.33 10.18
C CYS A 125 9.97 -0.04 9.38
N LEU A 126 9.63 1.08 10.05
CA LEU A 126 9.51 2.38 9.40
C LEU A 126 10.83 2.81 8.76
N ALA A 127 11.94 2.70 9.49
CA ALA A 127 13.26 3.02 8.96
C ALA A 127 13.58 2.19 7.71
N ALA A 128 13.32 0.87 7.73
CA ALA A 128 13.51 0.00 6.59
C ALA A 128 12.67 0.41 5.37
N ILE A 129 11.38 0.73 5.56
CA ILE A 129 10.49 1.20 4.48
C ILE A 129 11.07 2.44 3.80
N TRP A 130 11.45 3.46 4.59
CA TRP A 130 11.94 4.72 4.06
C TRP A 130 13.35 4.61 3.46
N LEU A 131 14.21 3.74 4.00
CA LEU A 131 15.51 3.42 3.40
C LEU A 131 15.37 2.78 2.01
N VAL A 132 14.49 1.78 1.87
CA VAL A 132 14.20 1.16 0.57
C VAL A 132 13.62 2.18 -0.40
N THR A 133 12.70 3.02 0.07
CA THR A 133 12.08 4.10 -0.72
C THR A 133 13.13 5.09 -1.23
N ALA A 134 14.03 5.55 -0.36
CA ALA A 134 15.13 6.43 -0.73
C ALA A 134 16.07 5.78 -1.75
N GLY A 135 16.43 4.50 -1.56
CA GLY A 135 17.24 3.74 -2.52
C GLY A 135 16.59 3.62 -3.89
N LEU A 136 15.28 3.36 -3.95
CA LEU A 136 14.52 3.31 -5.21
C LEU A 136 14.48 4.68 -5.90
N LEU A 137 14.31 5.76 -5.14
CA LEU A 137 14.33 7.12 -5.69
C LEU A 137 15.71 7.49 -6.23
N ALA A 138 16.78 7.18 -5.49
CA ALA A 138 18.17 7.40 -5.92
C ALA A 138 18.49 6.61 -7.19
N ALA A 139 18.14 5.33 -7.25
CA ALA A 139 18.33 4.50 -8.44
C ALA A 139 17.57 5.05 -9.66
N ARG A 140 16.37 5.61 -9.46
CA ARG A 140 15.60 6.25 -10.53
C ARG A 140 16.16 7.60 -10.96
N ALA A 141 16.74 8.37 -10.04
CA ALA A 141 17.41 9.63 -10.35
C ALA A 141 18.67 9.39 -11.18
N LEU A 142 19.50 8.41 -10.77
CA LEU A 142 20.73 8.04 -11.49
C LEU A 142 20.45 7.54 -12.91
N ARG A 143 19.38 6.76 -13.12
CA ARG A 143 18.96 6.30 -14.45
C ARG A 143 18.44 7.42 -15.37
N ARG A 144 18.18 8.61 -14.83
CA ARG A 144 17.70 9.78 -15.57
C ARG A 144 18.78 10.82 -15.84
N ALA A 145 20.02 10.61 -15.38
CA ALA A 145 21.12 11.49 -15.71
C ALA A 145 21.18 11.63 -17.25
N PRO A 146 21.10 12.86 -17.80
CA PRO A 146 21.16 13.07 -19.24
C PRO A 146 22.44 12.47 -19.79
N SER A 147 22.33 11.66 -20.85
CA SER A 147 23.46 11.41 -21.73
C SER A 147 23.96 12.77 -22.21
N THR A 148 25.18 13.14 -21.84
CA THR A 148 25.84 14.38 -22.26
C THR A 148 25.60 14.60 -23.76
N PRO A 149 25.00 15.73 -24.18
CA PRO A 149 24.92 16.08 -25.60
C PRO A 149 26.34 16.11 -26.17
N GLY A 150 26.64 15.22 -27.11
CA GLY A 150 27.91 15.23 -27.83
C GLY A 150 28.09 16.56 -28.58
N PRO A 151 29.29 17.14 -28.62
CA PRO A 151 29.56 18.43 -29.25
C PRO A 151 29.61 18.32 -30.79
N ASP A 152 28.52 17.94 -31.45
CA ASP A 152 28.49 17.75 -32.92
C ASP A 152 27.57 18.76 -33.62
N THR A 153 27.72 20.06 -33.36
CA THR A 153 27.01 21.09 -34.14
C THR A 153 27.87 22.29 -34.54
N GLN A 154 29.21 22.17 -34.52
CA GLN A 154 30.09 23.27 -34.95
C GLN A 154 30.87 23.06 -36.25
N GLU A 155 30.77 21.93 -36.95
CA GLU A 155 31.68 21.64 -38.08
C GLU A 155 31.10 21.68 -39.51
N ARG A 156 29.94 22.28 -39.78
CA ARG A 156 29.49 22.45 -41.18
C ARG A 156 28.91 23.84 -41.46
N SER A 157 29.82 24.78 -41.73
CA SER A 157 29.58 26.00 -42.50
C SER A 157 30.77 26.25 -43.42
#